data_AF-A0A5J4N6X7-F1
#
_entry.id   AF-A0A5J4N6X7-F1
#
_cell.length_a   1.000
_cell.length_b   1.000
_cell.length_c   1.000
_cell.angle_alpha   90.00
_cell.angle_beta   90.00
_cell.angle_gamma   90.00
#
_symmetry.space_group_name_H-M   'P 1'
#
loop_
_entity.id
_entity.type
_entity.pdbx_description
1 polymer ?
#
loop_
_entity_poly.entity_id
_entity_poly.type
_entity_poly.pdbx_seq_one_letter_code
_entity_poly.pdbx_strand_id
1 'polypeptide(L)'
;GDPLSPLLFIMAMDEVLRGALPELGYSIGSCVVDAIAYADDLVLFAENPARLQEKLLVAQQLLARAGMTINTQKSISLHLAASAKAKQLVLVPSGFQLNGVTLPVMGPTHRVRYLGLDFTWKGKVSDGSVQFVTEALDRLIKAPLKPQQRRETDTQARSRACKTRRIKED
;
A
#
# COMPACT_ATOMS: atom_id res chain seq x y z
N GLY A 1 15.77 -9.55 16.99
CA GLY A 1 15.77 -8.45 16.02
C GLY A 1 16.79 -7.46 16.49
N ASP A 2 17.77 -7.17 15.66
CA ASP A 2 18.72 -6.08 15.94
C ASP A 2 17.98 -4.75 15.75
N PRO A 3 18.06 -3.81 16.71
CA PRO A 3 17.36 -2.52 16.62
C PRO A 3 17.79 -1.66 15.42
N LEU A 4 18.96 -1.91 14.81
CA LEU A 4 19.46 -1.19 13.65
C LEU A 4 18.96 -1.76 12.32
N SER A 5 18.54 -3.02 12.27
CA SER A 5 18.11 -3.65 11.02
C SER A 5 17.00 -2.89 10.28
N PRO A 6 15.94 -2.37 10.95
CA PRO A 6 14.91 -1.60 10.26
C PRO A 6 15.43 -0.33 9.61
N LEU A 7 16.35 0.37 10.28
CA LEU A 7 16.93 1.61 9.75
C LEU A 7 17.83 1.33 8.54
N LEU A 8 18.67 0.30 8.62
CA LEU A 8 19.51 -0.15 7.51
C LEU A 8 18.66 -0.54 6.29
N PHE A 9 17.56 -1.25 6.52
CA PHE A 9 16.62 -1.62 5.47
C PHE A 9 15.98 -0.38 4.82
N ILE A 10 15.52 0.59 5.64
CA ILE A 10 14.94 1.84 5.12
C ILE A 10 15.97 2.60 4.27
N MET A 11 17.22 2.71 4.72
CA MET A 11 18.28 3.39 3.95
C MET A 11 18.58 2.69 2.62
N ALA A 12 18.59 1.35 2.59
CA ALA A 12 18.76 0.60 1.35
C ALA A 12 17.58 0.80 0.39
N MET A 13 16.35 0.78 0.90
CA MET A 13 15.15 1.02 0.09
C MET A 13 15.06 2.45 -0.44
N ASP A 14 15.49 3.42 0.35
CA ASP A 14 15.54 4.84 -0.03
C ASP A 14 16.46 5.05 -1.25
N GLU A 15 17.62 4.38 -1.29
CA GLU A 15 18.50 4.40 -2.46
C GLU A 15 17.86 3.73 -3.70
N VAL A 16 17.17 2.61 -3.49
CA VAL A 16 16.41 1.93 -4.56
C VAL A 16 15.34 2.85 -5.14
N LEU A 17 14.57 3.54 -4.29
CA LEU A 17 13.48 4.42 -4.72
C LEU A 17 14.00 5.63 -5.49
N ARG A 18 15.11 6.25 -5.05
CA ARG A 18 15.75 7.36 -5.78
C ARG A 18 16.24 6.95 -7.17
N GLY A 19 16.72 5.71 -7.32
CA GLY A 19 17.20 5.19 -8.60
C GLY A 19 16.10 4.62 -9.50
N ALA A 20 14.91 4.31 -8.96
CA ALA A 20 13.84 3.63 -9.67
C ALA A 20 13.01 4.58 -10.55
N LEU A 21 13.66 5.47 -11.31
CA LEU A 21 13.02 6.40 -12.24
C LEU A 21 11.89 7.23 -11.57
N PRO A 22 12.22 8.08 -10.57
CA PRO A 22 11.24 8.88 -9.83
C PRO A 22 10.48 9.88 -10.71
N GLU A 23 10.98 10.21 -11.89
CA GLU A 23 10.29 11.01 -12.89
C GLU A 23 9.07 10.30 -13.50
N LEU A 24 8.99 8.97 -13.38
CA LEU A 24 7.86 8.18 -13.84
C LEU A 24 6.87 8.01 -12.70
N GLY A 25 5.72 8.67 -12.82
CA GLY A 25 4.70 8.59 -11.79
C GLY A 25 3.30 8.87 -12.32
N TYR A 26 2.41 9.11 -11.39
CA TYR A 26 1.04 9.49 -11.66
C TYR A 26 0.73 10.84 -11.00
N SER A 27 0.22 11.78 -11.78
CA SER A 27 -0.10 13.12 -11.29
C SER A 27 -1.42 13.13 -10.53
N ILE A 28 -1.37 13.54 -9.27
CA ILE A 28 -2.51 13.78 -8.40
C ILE A 28 -2.51 15.27 -8.03
N GLY A 29 -3.37 16.03 -8.69
CA GLY A 29 -3.37 17.49 -8.56
C GLY A 29 -2.05 18.08 -9.06
N SER A 30 -1.33 18.80 -8.19
CA SER A 30 -0.01 19.37 -8.49
C SER A 30 1.17 18.46 -8.09
N CYS A 31 0.90 17.30 -7.51
CA CYS A 31 1.93 16.36 -7.04
C CYS A 31 2.06 15.18 -8.00
N VAL A 32 3.28 14.72 -8.24
CA VAL A 32 3.54 13.46 -8.94
C VAL A 32 3.87 12.40 -7.89
N VAL A 33 3.10 11.32 -7.87
CA VAL A 33 3.35 10.17 -6.99
C VAL A 33 3.93 9.06 -7.84
N ASP A 34 5.19 8.71 -7.57
CA ASP A 34 5.95 7.76 -8.37
C ASP A 34 5.99 6.37 -7.71
N ALA A 35 6.02 6.31 -6.38
CA ALA A 35 6.01 5.08 -5.60
C ALA A 35 5.44 5.30 -4.19
N ILE A 36 4.98 4.21 -3.56
CA ILE A 36 4.67 4.14 -2.13
C ILE A 36 5.39 2.91 -1.58
N ALA A 37 6.11 3.07 -0.47
CA ALA A 37 6.83 1.98 0.18
C ALA A 37 6.52 1.94 1.68
N TYR A 38 6.32 0.73 2.20
CA TYR A 38 6.19 0.47 3.63
C TYR A 38 6.86 -0.87 3.95
N ALA A 39 8.01 -0.83 4.62
CA ALA A 39 8.87 -2.00 4.79
C ALA A 39 9.08 -2.70 3.43
N ASP A 40 8.74 -3.98 3.31
CA ASP A 40 8.85 -4.78 2.08
C ASP A 40 7.70 -4.56 1.09
N ASP A 41 6.60 -3.94 1.50
CA ASP A 41 5.47 -3.64 0.62
C ASP A 41 5.78 -2.41 -0.26
N LEU A 42 5.90 -2.63 -1.57
CA LEU A 42 6.20 -1.60 -2.57
C LEU A 42 5.09 -1.49 -3.62
N VAL A 43 4.67 -0.26 -3.92
CA VAL A 43 3.74 0.08 -5.00
C VAL A 43 4.43 1.07 -5.94
N LEU A 44 4.50 0.74 -7.23
CA LEU A 44 5.10 1.58 -8.26
C LEU A 44 4.01 2.15 -9.17
N PHE A 45 4.15 3.43 -9.51
CA PHE A 45 3.25 4.14 -10.41
C PHE A 45 4.01 4.59 -11.66
N ALA A 46 3.28 4.65 -12.78
CA ALA A 46 3.74 5.31 -13.99
C ALA A 46 2.54 5.74 -14.83
N GLU A 47 2.79 6.65 -15.76
CA GLU A 47 1.78 7.25 -16.64
C GLU A 47 1.19 6.28 -17.69
N ASN A 48 1.91 5.22 -18.05
CA ASN A 48 1.45 4.21 -18.99
C ASN A 48 2.15 2.85 -18.77
N PRO A 49 1.66 1.76 -19.37
CA PRO A 49 2.22 0.42 -19.17
C PRO A 49 3.67 0.25 -19.61
N ALA A 50 4.08 0.87 -20.72
CA ALA A 50 5.45 0.74 -21.20
C ALA A 50 6.45 1.34 -20.19
N ARG A 51 6.10 2.51 -19.64
CA ARG A 51 6.89 3.19 -18.62
C ARG A 51 6.87 2.45 -17.28
N LEU A 52 5.73 1.85 -16.91
CA LEU A 52 5.68 0.99 -15.72
C LEU A 52 6.57 -0.24 -15.87
N GLN A 53 6.59 -0.86 -17.05
CA GLN A 53 7.47 -2.00 -17.34
C GLN A 53 8.95 -1.62 -17.24
N GLU A 54 9.34 -0.46 -17.79
CA GLU A 54 10.70 0.08 -17.66
C GLU A 54 11.07 0.33 -16.19
N LYS A 55 10.23 1.07 -15.46
CA LYS A 55 10.40 1.36 -14.03
C LYS A 55 10.56 0.09 -13.21
N LEU A 56 9.72 -0.92 -13.49
CA LEU A 56 9.74 -2.20 -12.82
C LEU A 56 11.06 -2.96 -13.04
N LEU A 57 11.62 -2.94 -14.25
CA LEU A 57 12.90 -3.58 -14.56
C LEU A 57 14.08 -2.87 -13.88
N VAL A 58 14.08 -1.54 -13.84
CA VAL A 58 15.11 -0.77 -13.12
C VAL A 58 15.03 -1.03 -11.62
N ALA A 59 13.83 -0.98 -11.04
CA ALA A 59 13.61 -1.29 -9.62
C ALA A 59 14.09 -2.72 -9.28
N GLN A 60 13.81 -3.70 -10.14
CA GLN A 60 14.29 -5.08 -9.98
C GLN A 60 15.82 -5.15 -9.91
N GLN A 61 16.53 -4.44 -10.79
CA GLN A 61 17.99 -4.42 -10.80
C GLN A 61 18.57 -3.75 -9.55
N LEU A 62 17.98 -2.65 -9.09
CA LEU A 62 18.42 -1.93 -7.89
C LEU A 62 18.18 -2.76 -6.63
N LEU A 63 17.00 -3.39 -6.51
CA LEU A 63 16.72 -4.31 -5.41
C LEU A 63 17.71 -5.48 -5.39
N ALA A 64 18.03 -6.06 -6.55
CA ALA A 64 19.02 -7.13 -6.65
C ALA A 64 20.41 -6.69 -6.19
N ARG A 65 20.84 -5.46 -6.51
CA ARG A 65 22.11 -4.89 -6.00
C ARG A 65 22.12 -4.73 -4.49
N ALA A 66 20.97 -4.43 -3.89
CA ALA A 66 20.78 -4.37 -2.45
C ALA A 66 20.55 -5.75 -1.80
N GLY A 67 20.68 -6.85 -2.56
CA GLY A 67 20.51 -8.22 -2.06
C GLY A 67 19.05 -8.64 -1.86
N MET A 68 18.09 -7.93 -2.45
CA MET A 68 16.66 -8.18 -2.36
C MET A 68 16.08 -8.72 -3.67
N THR A 69 14.99 -9.48 -3.59
CA THR A 69 14.26 -10.00 -4.75
C THR A 69 12.78 -9.76 -4.61
N ILE A 70 12.13 -9.38 -5.71
CA ILE A 70 10.68 -9.18 -5.73
C ILE A 70 9.99 -10.55 -5.76
N ASN A 71 9.03 -10.74 -4.87
CA ASN A 71 8.18 -11.93 -4.86
C ASN A 71 7.04 -11.76 -5.88
N THR A 72 7.21 -12.35 -7.07
CA THR A 72 6.22 -12.31 -8.15
C THR A 72 4.88 -12.97 -7.78
N GLN A 73 4.87 -13.93 -6.87
CA GLN A 73 3.63 -14.62 -6.44
C GLN A 73 2.77 -13.76 -5.51
N LYS A 74 3.39 -12.81 -4.80
CA LYS A 74 2.69 -11.84 -3.92
C LYS A 74 2.45 -10.49 -4.61
N SER A 75 3.00 -10.33 -5.81
CA SER A 75 2.88 -9.10 -6.60
C SER A 75 1.66 -9.17 -7.52
N ILE A 76 1.08 -8.01 -7.82
CA ILE A 76 -0.08 -7.89 -8.71
C ILE A 76 -0.01 -6.56 -9.46
N SER A 77 -0.42 -6.56 -10.72
CA SER A 77 -0.46 -5.35 -11.54
C SER A 77 -1.87 -4.81 -11.72
N LEU A 78 -1.96 -3.50 -11.92
CA LEU A 78 -3.19 -2.78 -12.19
C LEU A 78 -2.94 -1.75 -13.29
N HIS A 79 -3.76 -1.78 -14.34
CA HIS A 79 -3.76 -0.76 -15.39
C HIS A 79 -5.18 -0.23 -15.61
N LEU A 80 -5.33 1.07 -15.41
CA LEU A 80 -6.58 1.79 -15.55
C LEU A 80 -6.46 2.77 -16.72
N ALA A 81 -7.41 2.73 -17.64
CA ALA A 81 -7.46 3.64 -18.77
C ALA A 81 -8.79 4.40 -18.79
N ALA A 82 -8.78 5.66 -19.22
CA ALA A 82 -10.00 6.42 -19.46
C ALA A 82 -10.61 5.99 -20.80
N SER A 83 -11.87 5.54 -20.78
CA SER A 83 -12.64 5.32 -22.00
C SER A 83 -13.39 6.60 -22.36
N ALA A 84 -12.88 7.33 -23.36
CA ALA A 84 -13.51 8.57 -23.86
C ALA A 84 -14.96 8.32 -24.32
N LYS A 85 -15.23 7.14 -24.89
CA LYS A 85 -16.55 6.77 -25.41
C LYS A 85 -17.56 6.51 -24.29
N ALA A 86 -17.11 5.98 -23.16
CA ALA A 86 -17.97 5.65 -22.02
C ALA A 86 -17.94 6.70 -20.89
N LYS A 87 -17.03 7.70 -20.96
CA LYS A 87 -16.72 8.63 -19.85
C LYS A 87 -16.47 7.91 -18.52
N GLN A 88 -15.83 6.75 -18.60
CA GLN A 88 -15.61 5.85 -17.47
C GLN A 88 -14.16 5.37 -17.44
N LEU A 89 -13.69 5.04 -16.23
CA LEU A 89 -12.43 4.35 -16.03
C LEU A 89 -12.64 2.86 -16.28
N VAL A 90 -11.82 2.27 -17.14
CA VAL A 90 -11.86 0.86 -17.48
C VAL A 90 -10.58 0.16 -17.04
N LEU A 91 -10.75 -1.07 -16.57
CA LEU A 91 -9.65 -1.96 -16.22
C LEU A 91 -9.12 -2.58 -17.51
N VAL A 92 -7.83 -2.42 -17.77
CA VAL A 92 -7.16 -2.95 -18.97
C VAL A 92 -6.25 -4.10 -18.55
N PRO A 93 -6.39 -5.30 -19.14
CA PRO A 93 -5.57 -6.45 -18.80
C PRO A 93 -4.18 -6.32 -19.43
N SER A 94 -3.29 -5.55 -18.79
CA SER A 94 -1.89 -5.40 -19.21
C SER A 94 -0.98 -6.28 -18.38
N GLY A 95 -0.29 -7.21 -19.06
CA GLY A 95 0.73 -8.07 -18.45
C GLY A 95 2.06 -7.32 -18.32
N PHE A 96 2.75 -7.55 -17.21
CA PHE A 96 4.09 -7.02 -16.95
C PHE A 96 5.03 -8.18 -16.68
N GLN A 97 6.26 -8.10 -17.18
CA GLN A 97 7.28 -9.13 -17.03
C GLN A 97 8.25 -8.77 -15.91
N LEU A 98 8.51 -9.74 -15.03
CA LEU A 98 9.51 -9.64 -13.97
C LEU A 98 10.24 -10.98 -13.84
N ASN A 99 11.57 -10.98 -13.93
CA ASN A 99 12.38 -12.21 -13.92
C ASN A 99 11.88 -13.31 -14.89
N GLY A 100 11.39 -12.92 -16.06
CA GLY A 100 10.83 -13.86 -17.05
C GLY A 100 9.43 -14.40 -16.73
N VAL A 101 8.84 -13.99 -15.60
CA VAL A 101 7.47 -14.35 -15.19
C VAL A 101 6.52 -13.19 -15.45
N THR A 102 5.33 -13.48 -15.99
CA THR A 102 4.26 -12.48 -16.11
C THR A 102 3.60 -12.27 -14.76
N LEU A 103 3.56 -11.03 -14.29
CA LEU A 103 2.85 -10.67 -13.07
C LEU A 103 1.34 -10.92 -13.22
N PRO A 104 0.67 -11.44 -12.17
CA PRO A 104 -0.78 -11.52 -12.14
C PRO A 104 -1.42 -10.15 -12.38
N VAL A 105 -2.43 -10.10 -13.23
CA VAL A 105 -3.17 -8.87 -13.53
C VAL A 105 -4.44 -8.83 -12.70
N MET A 106 -4.68 -7.71 -12.01
CA MET A 106 -5.91 -7.52 -11.23
C MET A 106 -7.13 -7.57 -12.15
N GLY A 107 -8.09 -8.44 -11.80
CA GLY A 107 -9.40 -8.51 -12.45
C GLY A 107 -10.48 -7.69 -11.74
N PRO A 108 -11.68 -7.55 -12.34
CA PRO A 108 -12.75 -6.67 -11.83
C PRO A 108 -13.32 -7.10 -10.47
N THR A 109 -13.21 -8.38 -10.12
CA THR A 109 -13.68 -8.96 -8.86
C THR A 109 -12.56 -9.21 -7.85
N HIS A 110 -11.30 -9.00 -8.25
CA HIS A 110 -10.16 -9.23 -7.37
C HIS A 110 -10.11 -8.21 -6.24
N ARG A 111 -9.60 -8.66 -5.10
CA ARG A 111 -9.27 -7.82 -3.95
C ARG A 111 -7.80 -7.99 -3.62
N VAL A 112 -7.16 -6.90 -3.25
CA VAL A 112 -5.77 -6.88 -2.79
C VAL A 112 -5.73 -6.28 -1.40
N ARG A 113 -5.03 -6.96 -0.50
CA ARG A 113 -4.82 -6.48 0.86
C ARG A 113 -3.50 -5.76 0.93
N TYR A 114 -3.55 -4.48 1.30
CA TYR A 114 -2.38 -3.62 1.47
C TYR A 114 -2.44 -2.99 2.86
N LEU A 115 -1.42 -3.22 3.69
CA LEU A 115 -1.34 -2.74 5.07
C LEU A 115 -2.59 -3.05 5.93
N GLY A 116 -3.18 -4.22 5.71
CA GLY A 116 -4.36 -4.67 6.43
C GLY A 116 -5.69 -4.12 5.93
N LEU A 117 -5.69 -3.31 4.86
CA LEU A 117 -6.88 -2.80 4.21
C LEU A 117 -7.11 -3.50 2.87
N ASP A 118 -8.37 -3.81 2.56
CA ASP A 118 -8.72 -4.41 1.29
C ASP A 118 -9.04 -3.34 0.24
N PHE A 119 -8.52 -3.54 -0.96
CA PHE A 119 -8.71 -2.68 -2.11
C PHE A 119 -9.23 -3.48 -3.30
N THR A 120 -10.13 -2.86 -4.05
CA THR A 120 -10.48 -3.26 -5.42
C THR A 120 -9.90 -2.24 -6.39
N TRP A 121 -10.01 -2.48 -7.69
CA TRP A 121 -9.64 -1.50 -8.71
C TRP A 121 -10.41 -0.17 -8.58
N LYS A 122 -11.58 -0.15 -7.90
CA LYS A 122 -12.36 1.07 -7.61
C LYS A 122 -11.89 1.82 -6.37
N GLY A 123 -10.95 1.25 -5.61
CA GLY A 123 -10.43 1.80 -4.37
C GLY A 123 -10.72 0.94 -3.15
N LYS A 124 -10.61 1.56 -1.97
CA LYS A 124 -10.73 0.91 -0.67
C LYS A 124 -12.11 0.27 -0.50
N VAL A 125 -12.12 -1.01 -0.16
CA VAL A 125 -13.33 -1.70 0.30
C VAL A 125 -13.62 -1.24 1.71
N SER A 126 -14.88 -0.96 2.02
CA SER A 126 -15.33 -0.81 3.40
C SER A 126 -15.15 -2.15 4.11
N ASP A 127 -13.97 -2.34 4.66
CA ASP A 127 -13.71 -3.37 5.66
C ASP A 127 -14.59 -3.04 6.86
N GLY A 128 -15.22 -4.06 7.44
CA GLY A 128 -15.99 -3.97 8.68
C GLY A 128 -15.13 -3.59 9.88
N SER A 129 -14.09 -2.76 9.73
CA SER A 129 -13.24 -2.28 10.81
C SER A 129 -14.07 -1.56 11.85
N VAL A 130 -15.17 -0.91 11.44
CA VAL A 130 -16.19 -0.40 12.36
C VAL A 130 -16.82 -1.53 13.16
N GLN A 131 -17.20 -2.65 12.54
CA GLN A 131 -17.74 -3.82 13.23
C GLN A 131 -16.70 -4.45 14.16
N PHE A 132 -15.44 -4.64 13.72
CA PHE A 132 -14.37 -5.15 14.59
C PHE A 132 -14.14 -4.25 15.80
N VAL A 133 -14.07 -2.93 15.61
CA VAL A 133 -13.91 -1.97 16.72
C VAL A 133 -15.14 -2.02 17.62
N THR A 134 -16.34 -2.12 17.06
CA THR A 134 -17.58 -2.22 17.83
C THR A 134 -17.62 -3.51 18.66
N GLU A 135 -17.23 -4.65 18.08
CA GLU A 135 -17.14 -5.92 18.79
C GLU A 135 -16.04 -5.91 19.86
N ALA A 136 -14.89 -5.30 19.57
CA ALA A 136 -13.81 -5.17 20.53
C ALA A 136 -14.23 -4.27 21.70
N LEU A 137 -14.95 -3.19 21.42
CA LEU A 137 -15.55 -2.32 22.44
C LEU A 137 -16.62 -3.07 23.24
N ASP A 138 -17.48 -3.86 22.60
CA ASP A 138 -18.49 -4.67 23.28
C ASP A 138 -17.86 -5.71 24.21
N ARG A 139 -16.77 -6.36 23.78
CA ARG A 139 -16.00 -7.29 24.64
C ARG A 139 -15.39 -6.55 25.82
N LEU A 140 -14.87 -5.34 25.61
CA LEU A 140 -14.26 -4.52 26.66
C LEU A 140 -15.29 -4.00 27.67
N ILE A 141 -16.51 -3.68 27.20
CA ILE A 141 -17.65 -3.29 28.04
C ILE A 141 -18.16 -4.49 28.87
N LYS A 142 -18.25 -5.68 28.26
CA LYS A 142 -18.76 -6.90 28.92
C LYS A 142 -17.74 -7.58 29.83
N ALA A 143 -16.44 -7.30 29.66
CA ALA A 143 -15.40 -7.89 30.48
C ALA A 143 -15.53 -7.46 31.96
N PRO A 144 -15.32 -8.37 32.93
CA PRO A 144 -15.36 -8.08 34.36
C PRO A 144 -14.09 -7.32 34.78
N LEU A 145 -14.02 -6.06 34.35
CA LEU A 145 -12.93 -5.13 34.64
C LEU A 145 -13.33 -4.18 35.77
N LYS A 146 -12.37 -3.80 36.62
CA LYS A 146 -12.62 -2.78 37.64
C LYS A 146 -12.91 -1.43 36.95
N PRO A 147 -13.77 -0.57 37.52
CA PRO A 147 -14.13 0.72 36.92
C PRO A 147 -12.93 1.62 36.54
N GLN A 148 -11.84 1.56 37.31
CA GLN A 148 -10.60 2.28 37.03
C GLN A 148 -9.90 1.75 35.77
N GLN A 149 -9.78 0.42 35.63
CA GLN A 149 -9.16 -0.24 34.46
C GLN A 149 -9.95 0.03 33.16
N ARG A 150 -11.28 0.14 33.27
CA ARG A 150 -12.15 0.45 32.12
C ARG A 150 -11.99 1.89 31.64
N ARG A 151 -11.81 2.85 32.55
CA ARG A 151 -11.58 4.26 32.19
C ARG A 151 -10.19 4.51 31.63
N GLU A 152 -9.17 3.84 32.17
CA GLU A 152 -7.79 3.96 31.64
C GLU A 152 -7.68 3.45 30.20
N THR A 153 -8.37 2.34 29.89
CA THR A 153 -8.47 1.82 28.52
C THR A 153 -9.24 2.77 27.60
N ASP A 154 -10.34 3.38 28.06
CA ASP A 154 -11.11 4.38 27.30
C ASP A 154 -10.33 5.70 27.07
N THR A 155 -9.59 6.15 28.08
CA THR A 155 -8.81 7.40 28.04
C THR A 155 -7.56 7.23 27.17
N GLN A 156 -6.91 6.07 27.24
CA GLN A 156 -5.81 5.70 26.34
C GLN A 156 -6.30 5.57 24.89
N ALA A 157 -7.47 4.96 24.64
CA ALA A 157 -8.08 4.87 23.31
C ALA A 157 -8.41 6.25 22.72
N ARG A 158 -8.98 7.17 23.52
CA ARG A 158 -9.27 8.55 23.10
C ARG A 158 -8.00 9.35 22.79
N SER A 159 -6.92 9.19 23.57
CA SER A 159 -5.63 9.87 23.30
C SER A 159 -4.98 9.39 22.00
N ARG A 160 -5.11 8.09 21.69
CA ARG A 160 -4.59 7.49 20.44
C ARG A 160 -5.36 7.95 19.21
N ALA A 161 -6.70 8.01 19.29
CA ALA A 161 -7.55 8.52 18.21
C ALA A 161 -7.31 10.02 17.92
N CYS A 162 -7.00 10.82 18.94
CA CYS A 162 -6.63 12.23 18.79
C CYS A 162 -5.26 12.40 18.12
N LYS A 163 -4.30 11.50 18.41
CA LYS A 163 -2.98 11.50 17.77
C LYS A 163 -3.04 11.10 16.28
N THR A 164 -3.96 10.22 15.89
CA THR A 164 -4.18 9.85 14.47
C THR A 164 -4.85 10.96 13.64
N ARG A 165 -5.57 11.90 14.27
CA ARG A 165 -6.10 13.09 13.58
C ARG A 165 -5.04 14.16 13.33
N ARG A 166 -4.07 14.32 14.25
CA ARG A 166 -3.02 15.33 14.13
C ARG A 166 -1.97 15.05 13.05
N ILE A 167 -1.82 13.80 12.59
CA ILE A 167 -0.90 13.43 11.50
C ILE A 167 -1.57 13.60 10.11
N LYS A 168 -2.86 13.97 10.06
CA LYS A 168 -3.57 14.28 8.81
C LYS A 168 -3.70 15.78 8.52
N GLU A 169 -3.15 16.64 9.37
CA GLU A 169 -3.24 18.11 9.25
C GLU A 169 -1.87 18.81 9.22
N ASP A 170 -0.76 18.07 9.11
CA ASP A 170 0.58 18.61 8.83
C ASP A 170 1.14 18.00 7.54
#